data_AF-A0A2A4FBR1-F1
#
_entry.id   AF-A0A2A4FBR1-F1
#
_cell.length_a   1.000
_cell.length_b   1.000
_cell.length_c   1.000
_cell.angle_alpha   90.00
_cell.angle_beta   90.00
_cell.angle_gamma   90.00
#
_symmetry.space_group_name_H-M   'P 1'
#
loop_
_entity.id
_entity.type
_entity.pdbx_description
1 polymer ?
#
loop_
_entity_poly.entity_id
_entity_poly.type
_entity_poly.pdbx_seq_one_letter_code
_entity_poly.pdbx_strand_id
1 'polypeptide(L)'
;METAVTLRQAYLMMFEFLEREWERLDRPDVVGALLGNLALWGGPNGQGAPMDAAVFPEWLECAHHVLARDQLGGYANADIKLPPE
;
A
#
# COMPACT_ATOMS: atom_id res chain seq x y z
N MET A 1 -5.78 0.63 -19.23
CA MET A 1 -6.10 -0.81 -19.06
C MET A 1 -6.03 -1.09 -17.58
N GLU A 2 -7.14 -1.47 -16.95
CA GLU A 2 -7.16 -1.80 -15.52
C GLU A 2 -6.43 -3.12 -15.29
N THR A 3 -5.53 -3.16 -14.31
CA THR A 3 -4.80 -4.37 -13.94
C THR A 3 -5.27 -4.79 -12.56
N ALA A 4 -5.88 -5.97 -12.48
CA ALA A 4 -6.28 -6.55 -11.20
C ALA A 4 -5.02 -6.94 -10.40
N VAL A 5 -4.97 -6.54 -9.13
CA VAL A 5 -3.90 -6.90 -8.19
C VAL A 5 -4.41 -7.96 -7.22
N THR A 6 -3.52 -8.85 -6.79
CA THR A 6 -3.84 -9.79 -5.70
C THR A 6 -3.88 -9.07 -4.35
N LEU A 7 -4.52 -9.68 -3.35
CA LEU A 7 -4.53 -9.13 -1.97
C LEU A 7 -3.10 -8.94 -1.42
N ARG A 8 -2.21 -9.88 -1.72
CA ARG A 8 -0.79 -9.82 -1.34
C ARG A 8 -0.09 -8.62 -1.97
N GLN A 9 -0.34 -8.38 -3.26
CA GLN A 9 0.23 -7.22 -3.96
C GLN A 9 -0.33 -5.92 -3.40
N ALA A 10 -1.64 -5.82 -3.15
CA ALA A 10 -2.25 -4.64 -2.54
C ALA A 10 -1.64 -4.33 -1.15
N TYR A 11 -1.39 -5.36 -0.34
CA TYR A 11 -0.71 -5.21 0.95
C TYR A 11 0.72 -4.68 0.79
N LEU A 12 1.49 -5.23 -0.14
CA LEU A 12 2.86 -4.78 -0.41
C LEU A 12 2.91 -3.34 -0.91
N MET A 13 1.95 -2.93 -1.74
CA MET A 13 1.81 -1.54 -2.20
C MET A 13 1.58 -0.59 -1.04
N MET A 14 0.67 -0.96 -0.13
CA MET A 14 0.40 -0.21 1.09
C MET A 14 1.62 -0.10 1.98
N PHE A 15 2.33 -1.21 2.20
CA PHE A 15 3.51 -1.24 3.04
C PHE A 15 4.63 -0.36 2.46
N GLU A 16 4.91 -0.47 1.16
CA GLU A 16 5.96 0.31 0.52
C GLU A 16 5.65 1.81 0.54
N PHE A 17 4.39 2.20 0.35
CA PHE A 17 3.98 3.60 0.48
C PHE A 17 4.21 4.12 1.91
N LEU A 18 3.83 3.35 2.93
CA LEU A 18 4.03 3.73 4.33
C LEU A 18 5.50 3.83 4.71
N GLU A 19 6.35 2.91 4.22
CA GLU A 19 7.79 2.92 4.46
C GLU A 19 8.45 4.17 3.85
N ARG A 20 8.11 4.51 2.59
CA ARG A 20 8.61 5.73 1.94
C ARG A 20 8.17 6.99 2.67
N GLU A 21 6.92 7.06 3.08
CA GLU A 21 6.41 8.22 3.80
C GLU A 21 7.03 8.32 5.21
N TRP A 22 7.29 7.20 5.88
CA TRP A 22 8.03 7.14 7.14
C TRP A 22 9.47 7.66 6.99
N GLU A 23 10.19 7.22 5.96
CA GLU A 23 11.56 7.70 5.71
C GLU A 23 11.61 9.19 5.36
N ARG A 24 10.57 9.70 4.70
CA ARG A 24 10.45 11.10 4.28
C ARG A 24 10.08 12.03 5.43
N LEU A 25 9.27 11.55 6.37
CA LEU A 25 8.71 12.34 7.46
C LEU A 25 9.43 11.98 8.76
N ASP A 26 10.32 12.85 9.21
CA ASP A 26 11.15 12.71 10.43
C ASP A 26 10.34 12.71 11.76
N ARG A 27 9.07 12.24 11.75
CA ARG A 27 8.13 12.28 12.89
C ARG A 27 7.10 11.13 12.88
N PRO A 28 7.07 10.27 13.90
CA PRO A 28 6.11 9.17 14.04
C PRO A 28 4.63 9.60 14.13
N ASP A 29 4.35 10.80 14.64
CA ASP A 29 2.98 11.33 14.79
C ASP A 29 2.27 11.48 13.43
N VAL A 30 3.06 11.67 12.35
CA VAL A 30 2.56 11.81 10.98
C VAL A 30 2.14 10.48 10.40
N VAL A 31 2.67 9.35 10.91
CA VAL A 31 2.31 8.02 10.42
C VAL A 31 0.91 7.63 10.85
N GLY A 32 0.46 8.08 12.02
CA GLY A 32 -0.95 8.01 12.40
C GLY A 32 -1.86 8.79 11.45
N ALA A 33 -1.42 9.96 10.97
CA ALA A 33 -2.15 10.75 9.98
C ALA A 33 -2.11 10.11 8.57
N LEU A 34 -1.00 9.50 8.16
CA LEU A 34 -0.87 8.76 6.91
C LEU A 34 -1.76 7.51 6.87
N LEU A 35 -1.83 6.76 7.97
CA LEU A 35 -2.78 5.67 8.13
C LEU A 35 -4.24 6.18 8.05
N GLY A 36 -4.49 7.41 8.50
CA GLY A 36 -5.75 8.12 8.29
C GLY A 36 -6.03 8.46 6.81
N ASN A 37 -4.99 8.80 6.03
CA ASN A 37 -5.10 9.03 4.58
C ASN A 37 -5.32 7.74 3.78
N LEU A 38 -4.85 6.60 4.31
CA LEU A 38 -5.11 5.26 3.77
C LEU A 38 -6.47 4.69 4.19
N ALA A 39 -7.18 5.35 5.12
CA ALA A 39 -8.54 4.97 5.45
C ALA A 39 -9.44 5.26 4.24
N LEU A 40 -9.92 4.20 3.60
CA LEU A 40 -10.96 4.31 2.58
C LEU A 40 -12.13 5.08 3.19
N TRP A 41 -12.44 6.25 2.63
CA TRP A 41 -13.69 6.92 2.96
C TRP A 41 -14.82 5.99 2.53
N GLY A 42 -15.55 5.46 3.51
CA GLY A 42 -16.74 4.67 3.28
C GLY A 42 -17.81 5.54 2.63
N GLY A 43 -17.87 5.54 1.30
CA GLY A 43 -19.01 6.08 0.59
C GLY A 43 -20.26 5.24 0.91
N PRO A 44 -21.47 5.81 0.72
CA PRO A 44 -22.69 5.02 0.79
C PRO A 44 -22.55 3.77 -0.09
N ASN A 45 -22.93 2.60 0.43
CA ASN A 45 -22.91 1.31 -0.26
C ASN A 45 -21.51 0.67 -0.49
N GLY A 46 -20.50 1.03 0.30
CA GLY A 46 -19.20 0.35 0.25
C GLY A 46 -18.35 0.68 -0.97
N GLN A 47 -18.72 1.73 -1.72
CA GLN A 47 -17.87 2.30 -2.75
C GLN A 47 -16.81 3.18 -2.06
N GLY A 48 -15.59 2.67 -1.96
CA GLY A 48 -14.45 3.45 -1.45
C GLY A 48 -14.16 4.62 -2.38
N ALA A 49 -14.13 5.84 -1.85
CA ALA A 49 -13.60 6.98 -2.59
C ALA A 49 -12.05 6.87 -2.63
N PRO A 50 -11.40 7.34 -3.71
CA PRO A 50 -9.94 7.28 -3.82
C PRO A 50 -9.26 8.04 -2.68
N MET A 51 -8.07 7.56 -2.33
CA MET A 51 -7.04 8.28 -1.55
C MET A 51 -6.93 9.73 -2.03
N ASP A 52 -6.55 10.66 -1.15
CA ASP A 52 -6.34 12.07 -1.51
C ASP A 52 -5.64 12.18 -2.88
N ALA A 53 -6.27 12.89 -3.81
CA ALA A 53 -5.80 12.97 -5.20
C ALA A 53 -4.37 13.51 -5.29
N ALA A 54 -3.92 14.27 -4.29
CA ALA A 54 -2.57 14.79 -4.20
C ALA A 54 -1.50 13.70 -3.97
N VAL A 55 -1.84 12.57 -3.34
CA VAL A 55 -0.89 11.47 -3.05
C VAL A 55 -1.07 10.26 -3.98
N PHE A 56 -2.05 10.34 -4.88
CA PHE A 56 -2.34 9.27 -5.84
C PHE A 56 -1.17 8.96 -6.80
N PRO A 57 -0.41 9.95 -7.31
CA PRO A 57 0.77 9.67 -8.13
C PRO A 57 1.83 8.84 -7.39
N GLU A 58 2.17 9.21 -6.16
CA GLU A 58 3.15 8.53 -5.32
C GLU A 58 2.72 7.09 -4.99
N TRP A 59 1.42 6.91 -4.74
CA TRP A 59 0.83 5.59 -4.58
C TRP A 59 0.98 4.73 -5.86
N LEU A 60 0.72 5.28 -7.04
CA LEU A 60 0.89 4.57 -8.32
C LEU A 60 2.34 4.18 -8.57
N GLU A 61 3.31 5.01 -8.18
CA GLU A 61 4.73 4.67 -8.27
C GLU A 61 5.08 3.47 -7.37
N CYS A 62 4.55 3.44 -6.14
CA CYS A 62 4.69 2.29 -5.25
C CYS A 62 4.06 1.04 -5.88
N ALA A 63 2.87 1.18 -6.48
CA ALA A 63 2.21 0.09 -7.18
C ALA A 63 3.06 -0.49 -8.33
N HIS A 64 3.62 0.36 -9.18
CA HIS A 64 4.48 -0.07 -10.27
C HIS A 64 5.75 -0.75 -9.77
N HIS A 65 6.39 -0.20 -8.73
CA HIS A 65 7.62 -0.75 -8.18
C HIS A 65 7.39 -2.13 -7.53
N VAL A 66 6.33 -2.28 -6.73
CA VAL A 66 5.94 -3.56 -6.15
C VAL A 66 5.66 -4.59 -7.23
N LEU A 67 4.86 -4.25 -8.25
CA LEU A 67 4.53 -5.20 -9.32
C LEU A 67 5.77 -5.67 -10.10
N ALA A 68 6.69 -4.76 -10.40
CA ALA A 68 7.93 -5.09 -11.10
C ALA A 68 8.83 -6.01 -10.25
N ARG A 69 8.98 -5.72 -8.96
CA ARG A 69 9.80 -6.52 -8.04
C ARG A 69 9.18 -7.87 -7.71
N ASP A 70 7.85 -7.94 -7.57
CA ASP A 70 7.13 -9.17 -7.28
C ASP A 70 7.24 -10.18 -8.43
N GLN A 71 7.15 -9.71 -9.68
CA GLN A 71 7.39 -10.55 -10.86
C GLN A 71 8.80 -11.14 -10.92
N LEU A 72 9.79 -10.45 -10.34
CA LEU A 72 11.18 -10.90 -10.25
C LEU A 72 11.47 -11.75 -8.99
N GLY A 73 10.45 -12.03 -8.17
CA GLY A 73 10.59 -12.81 -6.93
C GLY A 73 11.14 -12.02 -5.74
N GLY A 74 11.20 -10.68 -5.81
CA GLY A 74 11.83 -9.82 -4.80
C GLY A 74 11.20 -9.87 -3.40
N TYR A 75 9.95 -10.34 -3.28
CA TYR A 75 9.21 -10.44 -2.01
C TYR A 75 8.99 -11.89 -1.56
N ALA A 76 9.75 -12.88 -2.05
CA ALA A 76 9.55 -14.30 -1.70
C ALA A 76 9.61 -14.59 -0.18
N ASN A 77 10.23 -13.70 0.61
CA ASN A 77 10.33 -13.81 2.07
C ASN A 77 9.22 -13.06 2.84
N ALA A 78 8.33 -12.35 2.14
CA ALA A 78 7.25 -11.58 2.76
C ALA A 78 6.02 -12.45 3.12
N ASP A 79 6.05 -13.75 2.78
CA ASP A 79 4.95 -14.67 3.06
C ASP A 79 4.98 -15.09 4.54
N ILE A 80 3.94 -14.73 5.30
CA ILE A 80 3.75 -15.20 6.66
C ILE A 80 3.43 -16.70 6.63
N LYS A 81 4.33 -17.51 7.18
CA LYS A 81 4.11 -18.94 7.41
C LYS A 81 3.74 -19.14 8.87
N LEU A 82 2.48 -19.47 9.13
CA LEU A 82 2.06 -19.84 10.48
C LEU A 82 2.54 -21.28 10.75
N PRO A 83 3.16 -21.54 11.92
CA PRO A 83 3.43 -22.91 12.34
C PRO A 83 2.10 -23.67 12.53
N PRO A 84 2.08 -25.00 12.37
CA PRO A 84 0.92 -25.80 12.74
C PRO A 84 0.62 -25.64 14.24
N GLU A 85 -0.66 -25.68 14.59
CA GLU A 85 -1.16 -25.64 15.98
C GLU A 85 -0.64 -26.81 16.84
#